data_AF-A0A2G9T7I4-F1
#
_entry.id   AF-A0A2G9T7I4-F1
#
_cell.length_a   1.000
_cell.length_b   1.000
_cell.length_c   1.000
_cell.angle_alpha   90.00
_cell.angle_beta   90.00
_cell.angle_gamma   90.00
#
_symmetry.space_group_name_H-M   'P 1'
#
loop_
_entity.id
_entity.type
_entity.pdbx_description
1 polymer ?
#
loop_
_entity_poly.entity_id
_entity_poly.type
_entity_poly.pdbx_seq_one_letter_code
_entity_poly.pdbx_strand_id
1 'polypeptide(L)' 'MRFLNPSNCLGIRAFADTYACQVLLRCADKYISHNFQDVVHAEEFQQLSVDRLVEVISCEKLNVRSENQ' A
#
# COMPACT_ATOMS: atom_id res chain seq x y z
N MET A 1 1.65 -17.07 6.34
CA MET A 1 1.16 -15.70 6.06
C MET A 1 2.01 -15.04 4.98
N ARG A 2 1.92 -15.49 3.72
CA ARG A 2 2.52 -14.79 2.57
C ARG A 2 1.46 -14.75 1.45
N PHE A 3 0.47 -13.88 1.64
CA PHE A 3 -0.56 -13.59 0.64
C PHE A 3 -0.50 -12.13 0.16
N LEU A 4 0.37 -11.29 0.75
CA LEU A 4 0.62 -9.92 0.30
C LEU A 4 1.72 -9.93 -0.75
N ASN A 5 1.42 -9.43 -1.93
CA ASN A 5 2.33 -9.16 -3.03
C ASN A 5 2.05 -7.75 -3.58
N PRO A 6 2.94 -7.18 -4.41
CA PRO A 6 2.77 -5.81 -4.90
C PRO A 6 1.48 -5.61 -5.71
N SER A 7 0.98 -6.67 -6.36
CA SER A 7 -0.21 -6.64 -7.21
C SER A 7 -1.54 -6.78 -6.48
N ASN A 8 -1.55 -7.16 -5.19
CA ASN A 8 -2.79 -7.36 -4.43
C ASN A 8 -2.82 -6.63 -3.08
N CYS A 9 -1.73 -5.99 -2.70
CA CYS A 9 -1.61 -5.38 -1.39
C CYS A 9 -2.56 -4.18 -1.22
N LEU A 10 -2.89 -3.44 -2.28
CA LEU A 10 -3.80 -2.29 -2.21
C LEU A 10 -5.25 -2.77 -2.11
N GLY A 11 -5.63 -3.79 -2.87
CA GLY A 11 -6.92 -4.45 -2.76
C GLY A 11 -7.15 -5.08 -1.39
N ILE A 12 -6.13 -5.76 -0.83
CA ILE A 12 -6.19 -6.32 0.52
C ILE A 12 -6.26 -5.21 1.58
N ARG A 13 -5.54 -4.11 1.40
CA ARG A 13 -5.64 -2.94 2.28
C ARG A 13 -7.05 -2.35 2.27
N ALA A 14 -7.62 -2.12 1.08
CA ALA A 14 -8.97 -1.59 0.92
C ALA A 14 -10.03 -2.54 1.51
N PHE A 15 -9.85 -3.85 1.33
CA PHE A 15 -10.68 -4.86 1.98
C PHE A 15 -10.58 -4.76 3.51
N ALA A 16 -9.37 -4.72 4.05
CA ALA A 16 -9.15 -4.61 5.49
C ALA A 16 -9.79 -3.35 6.08
N ASP A 17 -9.71 -2.23 5.37
CA ASP A 17 -10.35 -0.95 5.72
C ASP A 17 -11.89 -1.08 5.74
N THR A 18 -12.47 -1.63 4.67
CA THR A 18 -13.92 -1.84 4.53
C THR A 18 -14.51 -2.69 5.66
N TYR A 19 -13.79 -3.72 6.09
CA TYR A 19 -14.24 -4.63 7.16
C TYR A 19 -13.69 -4.28 8.55
N ALA A 20 -13.07 -3.10 8.71
CA ALA A 20 -12.45 -2.63 9.95
C ALA A 20 -11.45 -3.64 10.58
N CYS A 21 -10.79 -4.45 9.75
CA CYS A 21 -9.81 -5.44 10.18
C CYS A 21 -8.46 -4.78 10.42
N GLN A 22 -8.32 -4.14 11.58
CA GLN A 22 -7.16 -3.32 11.95
C GLN A 22 -5.82 -4.06 11.88
N VAL A 23 -5.80 -5.35 12.21
CA VAL A 23 -4.58 -6.17 12.13
C VAL A 23 -4.14 -6.35 10.68
N LEU A 24 -5.07 -6.67 9.79
CA LEU A 24 -4.77 -6.85 8.36
C LEU A 24 -4.41 -5.51 7.69
N LEU A 25 -5.10 -4.44 8.07
CA LEU A 25 -4.83 -3.09 7.60
C LEU A 25 -3.39 -2.69 7.90
N ARG A 26 -2.95 -2.84 9.16
CA ARG A 26 -1.57 -2.56 9.58
C ARG A 26 -0.55 -3.44 8.85
N CYS A 27 -0.86 -4.71 8.62
CA CYS A 27 0.01 -5.62 7.87
C CYS A 27 0.17 -5.18 6.41
N ALA A 28 -0.94 -4.81 5.75
CA ALA A 28 -0.93 -4.31 4.38
C ALA A 28 -0.21 -2.96 4.27
N ASP A 29 -0.48 -2.02 5.16
CA ASP A 29 0.20 -0.71 5.21
C ASP A 29 1.72 -0.86 5.39
N LYS A 30 2.15 -1.75 6.29
CA LYS A 30 3.56 -2.05 6.51
C LYS A 30 4.21 -2.67 5.27
N TYR A 31 3.48 -3.53 4.55
CA TYR A 31 3.97 -4.14 3.32
C TYR A 31 4.11 -3.11 2.20
N ILE A 32 3.07 -2.30 1.97
CA ILE A 32 3.06 -1.23 0.96
C ILE A 32 4.19 -0.25 1.23
N SER A 33 4.38 0.15 2.48
CA SER A 33 5.42 1.10 2.87
C SER A 33 6.85 0.56 2.66
N HIS A 34 7.09 -0.74 2.88
CA HIS A 34 8.41 -1.35 2.66
C HIS A 34 8.70 -1.67 1.19
N ASN A 35 7.69 -2.01 0.41
CA ASN A 35 7.82 -2.44 -0.98
C ASN A 35 7.24 -1.39 -1.93
N PHE A 36 7.17 -0.13 -1.49
CA PHE A 36 6.47 0.93 -2.23
C PHE A 36 7.03 1.07 -3.66
N GLN A 37 8.35 0.93 -3.82
CA GLN A 37 9.00 0.92 -5.12
C GLN A 37 8.50 -0.18 -6.06
N ASP A 38 8.12 -1.36 -5.56
CA ASP A 38 7.53 -2.40 -6.40
C ASP A 38 6.02 -2.16 -6.61
N VAL A 39 5.34 -1.64 -5.59
CA VAL A 39 3.90 -1.35 -5.62
C VAL A 39 3.57 -0.26 -6.64
N VAL A 40 4.41 0.78 -6.79
CA VAL A 40 4.17 1.84 -7.79
C VAL A 40 4.21 1.33 -9.23
N HIS A 41 4.89 0.22 -9.50
CA HIS A 41 4.94 -0.41 -10.81
C HIS A 41 3.81 -1.43 -11.03
N ALA A 42 3.03 -1.75 -10.01
CA ALA A 42 1.90 -2.66 -10.13
C ALA A 42 0.74 -2.01 -10.90
N GLU A 43 0.07 -2.79 -11.75
CA GLU A 43 -1.10 -2.32 -12.51
C GLU A 43 -2.20 -1.78 -11.59
N GLU A 44 -2.42 -2.43 -10.44
CA GLU A 44 -3.38 -1.99 -9.41
C GLU A 44 -3.10 -0.55 -8.94
N PHE A 45 -1.83 -0.16 -8.79
CA PHE A 45 -1.44 1.19 -8.39
C PHE A 45 -1.67 2.20 -9.53
N GLN A 46 -1.30 1.83 -10.76
CA GLN A 46 -1.45 2.68 -11.94
C GLN A 46 -2.92 2.98 -12.29
N GLN A 47 -3.84 2.12 -11.83
CA GLN A 47 -5.28 2.26 -12.02
C GLN A 47 -6.03 2.90 -10.83
N LEU A 48 -5.31 3.31 -9.77
CA LEU A 48 -5.95 3.96 -8.62
C LEU A 48 -6.60 5.30 -9.02
N SER A 49 -7.74 5.59 -8.39
CA SER A 49 -8.29 6.95 -8.41
C SER A 49 -7.38 7.92 -7.65
N VAL A 50 -7.49 9.20 -7.97
CA VAL A 50 -6.71 10.26 -7.30
C VAL A 50 -6.91 10.21 -5.78
N ASP A 51 -8.13 10.01 -5.30
CA ASP A 51 -8.42 9.93 -3.86
C ASP A 51 -7.66 8.78 -3.19
N ARG A 52 -7.67 7.59 -3.81
CA ARG A 52 -6.97 6.42 -3.28
C ARG A 52 -5.46 6.57 -3.37
N LEU A 53 -4.96 7.20 -4.43
CA LEU A 53 -3.56 7.53 -4.57
C LEU A 53 -3.10 8.45 -3.43
N VAL A 54 -3.85 9.53 -3.17
CA VAL A 54 -3.59 10.45 -2.07
C VAL A 54 -3.54 9.72 -0.73
N GLU A 55 -4.49 8.83 -0.44
CA GLU A 55 -4.46 8.02 0.80
C GLU A 55 -3.21 7.14 0.92
N VAL A 56 -2.79 6.51 -0.17
CA VAL A 56 -1.62 5.61 -0.18
C VAL A 56 -0.32 6.42 -0.02
N ILE A 57 -0.18 7.54 -0.73
CA ILE A 57 1.03 8.38 -0.70
C ILE A 57 1.11 9.28 0.53
N SER A 58 -0.01 9.60 1.18
CA SER A 58 -0.05 10.43 2.40
C SER A 58 0.36 9.65 3.65
N CYS A 59 0.71 8.37 3.52
CA CYS A 59 1.22 7.58 4.63
C CYS A 59 2.61 8.09 5.02
N GLU A 60 2.72 8.81 6.14
CA GLU A 60 3.96 9.41 6.67
C GLU A 60 5.11 8.39 6.92
N LYS A 61 4.87 7.09 6.72
CA LYS A 61 5.82 5.99 6.93
C LYS A 61 6.26 5.31 5.64
N LEU A 62 5.97 5.88 4.47
CA LEU A 62 6.47 5.35 3.20
C LEU A 62 8.00 5.35 3.24
N ASN A 63 8.58 4.16 3.27
CA ASN A 63 10.03 4.00 3.27
C ASN A 63 10.51 4.08 1.82
N VAL A 64 10.31 5.24 1.19
CA VAL A 64 10.92 5.55 -0.10
C VAL A 64 12.40 5.69 0.19
N ARG A 65 13.20 4.69 -0.19
CA ARG A 65 14.66 4.79 -0.16
C ARG A 65 15.12 5.81 -1.21
N SER A 66 14.79 7.08 -1.02
CA SER A 66 15.31 8.30 -1.66
C SER A 66 14.47 9.48 -1.20
N GLU A 67 14.61 9.89 0.06
CA GLU A 67 14.62 11.32 0.36
C GLU A 67 16.08 11.67 0.65
N ASN A 68 16.78 12.11 -0.40
CA ASN A 68 18.09 12.78 -0.46
C ASN A 68 19.14 12.42 0.62
N GLN A 69 20.19 11.71 0.18
CA GLN A 69 21.53 11.93 0.73
C GLN A 69 22.10 13.23 0.16
#